data_AF-A0A7S8FGM6-F1
#
_entry.id   AF-A0A7S8FGM6-F1
#
_cell.length_a   1.000
_cell.length_b   1.000
_cell.length_c   1.000
_cell.angle_alpha   90.00
_cell.angle_beta   90.00
_cell.angle_gamma   90.00
#
_symmetry.space_group_name_H-M   'P 1'
#
loop_
_entity.id
_entity.type
_entity.pdbx_description
1 polymer ?
#
loop_
_entity_poly.entity_id
_entity_poly.type
_entity_poly.pdbx_seq_one_letter_code
_entity_poly.pdbx_strand_id
1 'polypeptide(L)'
;MSRLNLEPLMTFSDGSFLAISTECSKEGEFSCAVYSVLETGDQTAFRNITNHLVSASTCLTAQEQAYSCAARLYPNAGESLKKPPYLIWHGPQGAG
;
A
#
# COMPACT_ATOMS: atom_id res chain seq x y z
N MET A 1 -9.69 -4.42 -9.75
CA MET A 1 -8.55 -5.37 -9.72
C MET A 1 -7.57 -4.88 -8.68
N SER A 2 -6.95 -5.76 -7.89
CA SER A 2 -5.96 -5.37 -6.88
C SER A 2 -4.58 -5.96 -7.16
N ARG A 3 -3.54 -5.24 -6.75
CA ARG A 3 -2.14 -5.66 -6.80
C ARG A 3 -1.51 -5.35 -5.45
N LEU A 4 -1.10 -6.40 -4.75
CA LEU A 4 -0.39 -6.29 -3.48
C LEU A 4 1.11 -6.17 -3.76
N ASN A 5 1.77 -5.14 -3.20
CA ASN A 5 3.21 -5.08 -3.11
C ASN A 5 3.63 -5.50 -1.69
N LEU A 6 4.30 -6.64 -1.59
CA LEU A 6 4.86 -7.19 -0.35
C LEU A 6 6.25 -6.65 -0.03
N GLU A 7 6.82 -5.78 -0.86
CA GLU A 7 8.03 -5.06 -0.50
C GLU A 7 7.77 -4.21 0.75
N PRO A 8 8.54 -4.40 1.83
CA PRO A 8 8.33 -3.66 3.06
C PRO A 8 8.44 -2.15 2.85
N LEU A 9 7.38 -1.42 3.19
CA LEU A 9 7.46 0.03 3.36
C LEU A 9 8.28 0.39 4.61
N MET A 10 8.22 -0.49 5.61
CA MET A 10 8.83 -0.36 6.92
C MET A 10 8.77 -1.71 7.62
N THR A 11 9.80 -2.04 8.39
CA THR A 11 9.81 -3.23 9.27
C THR A 11 9.79 -2.79 10.72
N PHE A 12 8.92 -3.40 11.51
CA PHE A 12 8.80 -3.22 12.95
C PHE A 12 9.77 -4.15 13.69
N SER A 13 10.07 -3.83 14.94
CA SER A 13 10.98 -4.62 15.78
C SER A 13 10.47 -6.03 16.11
N ASP A 14 9.15 -6.24 16.00
CA ASP A 14 8.53 -7.56 16.17
C ASP A 14 8.62 -8.44 14.91
N GLY A 15 9.28 -7.96 13.85
CA GLY A 15 9.45 -8.64 12.58
C GLY A 15 8.28 -8.46 11.60
N SER A 16 7.18 -7.81 12.01
CA SER A 16 6.11 -7.45 11.09
C SER A 16 6.54 -6.27 10.20
N PHE A 17 5.87 -6.08 9.06
CA PHE A 17 6.17 -4.98 8.14
C PHE A 17 4.93 -4.36 7.52
N LEU A 18 5.04 -3.12 7.08
CA LEU A 18 3.99 -2.44 6.34
C LEU A 18 4.05 -2.81 4.86
N ALA A 19 2.91 -3.22 4.30
CA ALA A 19 2.73 -3.51 2.88
C ALA A 19 1.57 -2.70 2.30
N ILE A 20 1.55 -2.51 0.99
CA ILE A 20 0.51 -1.74 0.30
C ILE A 20 -0.20 -2.57 -0.76
N SER A 21 -1.53 -2.54 -0.72
CA SER A 21 -2.37 -3.04 -1.82
C SER A 21 -2.88 -1.86 -2.63
N THR A 22 -2.58 -1.84 -3.92
CA THR A 22 -3.16 -0.88 -4.86
C THR A 22 -4.33 -1.53 -5.57
N GLU A 23 -5.48 -0.87 -5.57
CA GLU A 23 -6.63 -1.28 -6.37
C GLU A 23 -6.84 -0.30 -7.52
N CYS A 24 -7.34 -0.84 -8.63
CA CYS A 24 -7.81 -0.05 -9.75
C CYS A 24 -9.23 -0.49 -10.13
N SER A 25 -10.16 0.47 -10.18
CA SER A 25 -11.54 0.28 -10.63
C SER A 25 -11.61 0.07 -12.15
N LYS A 26 -12.81 -0.23 -12.67
CA LYS A 26 -13.00 -0.35 -14.13
C LYS A 26 -12.97 1.01 -14.82
N GLU A 27 -13.34 2.05 -14.08
CA GLU A 27 -13.38 3.44 -14.48
C GLU A 27 -11.97 4.08 -14.46
N GLY A 28 -10.95 3.34 -14.02
CA GLY A 28 -9.56 3.80 -13.96
C GLY A 28 -9.21 4.56 -12.68
N GLU A 29 -10.08 4.54 -11.67
CA GLU A 29 -9.75 5.12 -10.36
C GLU A 29 -8.85 4.18 -9.58
N PHE A 30 -7.92 4.76 -8.82
CA PHE A 30 -7.00 4.03 -7.96
C PHE A 30 -7.30 4.28 -6.50
N SER A 31 -7.12 3.26 -5.67
CA SER A 31 -7.11 3.41 -4.22
C SER A 31 -6.01 2.54 -3.63
N CYS A 32 -5.59 2.86 -2.41
CA CYS A 32 -4.59 2.08 -1.70
C CYS A 32 -5.06 1.72 -0.29
N ALA A 33 -4.77 0.49 0.11
CA ALA A 33 -4.91 0.03 1.49
C ALA A 33 -3.52 -0.33 2.04
N VAL A 34 -3.29 -0.04 3.32
CA VAL A 34 -2.03 -0.36 4.02
C VAL A 34 -2.31 -1.47 5.02
N TYR A 35 -1.45 -2.49 5.00
CA TYR A 35 -1.51 -3.63 5.89
C TYR A 35 -0.24 -3.71 6.72
N SER A 36 -0.37 -4.20 7.95
CA SER A 36 0.74 -4.81 8.67
C SER A 36 0.72 -6.30 8.35
N VAL A 37 1.86 -6.82 7.94
CA VAL A 37 2.06 -8.20 7.54
C VAL A 37 3.04 -8.83 8.51
N LEU A 38 2.69 -9.99 9.06
CA LEU A 38 3.60 -10.80 9.87
C LEU A 38 3.69 -12.18 9.25
N GLU A 39 4.90 -12.59 8.89
CA GLU A 39 5.20 -13.92 8.36
C GLU A 39 5.76 -14.79 9.48
N THR A 40 5.04 -15.85 9.86
CA THR A 40 5.47 -16.82 10.89
C THR A 40 5.45 -18.23 10.31
N GLY A 41 6.61 -18.75 9.92
CA GLY A 41 6.74 -20.09 9.33
C GLY A 41 5.87 -20.22 8.08
N ASP A 42 4.80 -21.02 8.19
CA ASP A 42 3.89 -21.32 7.08
C ASP A 42 2.67 -20.38 7.00
N GLN A 43 2.57 -19.37 7.88
CA GLN A 43 1.40 -18.48 7.93
C GLN A 43 1.80 -17.02 7.72
N THR A 44 1.01 -16.31 6.91
CA THR A 44 1.09 -14.87 6.72
C THR A 44 -0.17 -14.22 7.28
N ALA A 45 -0.02 -13.44 8.34
CA ALA A 45 -1.11 -12.69 8.95
C ALA A 45 -1.16 -11.26 8.39
N PHE A 46 -2.30 -10.88 7.81
CA PHE A 46 -2.56 -9.53 7.32
C PHE A 46 -3.49 -8.80 8.29
N ARG A 47 -3.03 -7.65 8.80
CA ARG A 47 -3.85 -6.74 9.59
C ARG A 47 -4.03 -5.44 8.82
N ASN A 48 -5.28 -5.08 8.53
CA ASN A 48 -5.57 -3.79 7.88
C ASN A 48 -5.28 -2.64 8.85
N ILE A 49 -4.46 -1.69 8.40
CA ILE A 49 -4.10 -0.48 9.15
C ILE A 49 -4.94 0.70 8.66
N THR A 50 -5.08 0.84 7.35
CA THR A 50 -6.01 1.77 6.74
C THR A 50 -6.63 1.13 5.50
N ASN A 51 -7.95 1.23 5.40
CA ASN A 51 -8.69 0.84 4.20
C ASN A 51 -8.54 1.89 3.10
N HIS A 52 -8.93 1.47 1.88
CA HIS A 52 -8.94 2.25 0.65
C HIS A 52 -9.13 3.73 0.89
N LEU A 53 -8.00 4.44 0.85
CA LEU A 53 -8.00 5.88 0.88
C LEU A 53 -8.72 6.40 -0.37
N VAL A 54 -9.17 7.65 -0.29
CA VAL A 54 -9.90 8.39 -1.31
C VAL A 54 -9.47 7.99 -2.72
N SER A 55 -10.43 7.72 -3.61
CA SER A 55 -10.15 7.45 -5.02
C SER A 55 -9.23 8.52 -5.62
N ALA A 56 -8.23 8.08 -6.37
CA ALA A 56 -7.27 8.94 -7.05
C ALA A 56 -7.25 8.65 -8.55
N SER A 57 -6.96 9.66 -9.36
CA SER A 57 -6.88 9.53 -10.82
C SER A 57 -5.61 8.81 -11.32
N THR A 58 -4.61 8.63 -10.44
CA THR A 58 -3.37 7.92 -10.79
C THR A 58 -2.94 6.98 -9.67
N CYS A 59 -2.25 5.91 -10.05
CA CYS A 59 -1.64 4.96 -9.13
C CYS A 59 -0.64 5.66 -8.16
N LEU A 60 0.16 6.60 -8.67
CA LEU A 60 1.12 7.34 -7.85
C LEU A 60 0.41 8.18 -6.78
N THR A 61 -0.64 8.91 -7.14
CA THR A 61 -1.41 9.73 -6.20
C THR A 61 -2.06 8.88 -5.11
N ALA A 62 -2.61 7.70 -5.45
CA ALA A 62 -3.13 6.77 -4.45
C ALA A 62 -2.04 6.30 -3.46
N GLN A 63 -0.82 6.05 -3.95
CA GLN A 63 0.32 5.65 -3.13
C GLN A 63 0.85 6.79 -2.24
N GLU A 64 0.86 8.03 -2.73
CA GLU A 64 1.24 9.22 -1.95
C GLU A 64 0.26 9.49 -0.81
N GLN A 65 -1.04 9.29 -1.05
CA GLN A 65 -2.06 9.36 -0.01
C GLN A 65 -1.85 8.27 1.06
N ALA A 66 -1.56 7.04 0.63
CA ALA A 66 -1.23 5.93 1.54
C ALA A 66 0.03 6.18 2.35
N TYR A 67 1.09 6.67 1.72
CA TYR A 67 2.32 7.10 2.39
C TYR A 67 2.02 8.16 3.46
N SER A 68 1.27 9.22 3.08
CA SER A 68 0.92 10.30 4.00
C SER A 68 0.07 9.81 5.16
N CYS A 69 -0.83 8.85 4.93
CA CYS A 69 -1.61 8.22 5.99
C CYS A 69 -0.72 7.40 6.95
N ALA A 70 0.14 6.54 6.41
CA ALA A 70 1.08 5.74 7.19
C ALA A 70 2.05 6.62 8.01
N ALA A 71 2.58 7.70 7.41
CA ALA A 71 3.46 8.64 8.11
C ALA A 71 2.77 9.34 9.29
N ARG A 72 1.46 9.63 9.20
CA ARG A 72 0.68 10.18 10.33
C ARG A 72 0.42 9.15 11.43
N LEU A 73 0.22 7.88 11.07
CA LEU A 73 0.00 6.79 12.03
C LEU A 73 1.30 6.39 12.74
N TYR A 74 2.44 6.52 12.06
CA TYR A 74 3.77 6.16 12.55
C TYR A 74 4.72 7.37 12.48
N PRO A 75 4.49 8.44 13.27
CA PRO A 75 5.22 9.71 13.14
C PRO A 75 6.73 9.59 13.45
N ASN A 76 7.10 8.65 14.33
CA ASN A 76 8.50 8.39 14.69
C ASN A 76 9.26 7.59 13.63
N ALA A 77 8.57 7.21 12.56
CA ALA A 77 9.05 6.25 11.59
C ALA A 77 9.38 6.93 10.24
N GLY A 78 9.38 8.26 10.22
CA GLY A 78 9.48 9.09 9.00
C GLY A 78 10.73 8.86 8.15
N GLU A 79 11.90 8.58 8.76
CA GLU A 79 13.12 8.25 8.00
C GLU A 79 13.16 6.79 7.53
N SER A 80 12.41 5.91 8.21
CA SER A 80 12.38 4.48 7.90
C SER A 80 11.25 4.09 6.96
N LEU A 81 10.27 4.98 6.72
CA LEU A 81 9.17 4.74 5.80
C LEU A 81 9.62 4.98 4.36
N LYS A 82 9.65 3.92 3.56
CA LYS A 82 9.94 3.98 2.13
C LYS A 82 8.95 4.92 1.45
N LYS A 83 9.44 5.78 0.55
CA LYS A 83 8.61 6.68 -0.27
C LYS A 83 8.11 5.99 -1.54
N PRO A 84 6.93 6.37 -2.07
CA PRO A 84 6.47 5.88 -3.37
C PRO A 84 7.39 6.35 -4.51
N PRO A 85 7.35 5.73 -5.71
CA PRO A 85 6.38 4.71 -6.14
C PRO A 85 6.71 3.30 -5.65
N TYR A 86 5.67 2.55 -5.29
CA TYR A 86 5.77 1.13 -4.92
C TYR A 86 5.31 0.20 -6.06
N LEU A 87 4.47 0.71 -6.94
CA LEU A 87 3.94 -0.01 -8.09
C LEU A 87 3.65 1.00 -9.19
N ILE A 88 4.07 0.71 -10.41
CA ILE A 88 3.70 1.49 -11.59
C ILE A 88 2.55 0.75 -12.28
N TRP A 89 1.37 1.36 -12.31
CA TRP A 89 0.18 0.79 -12.94
C TRP A 89 -0.63 1.87 -13.64
N HIS A 90 -0.81 1.73 -14.95
CA HIS A 90 -1.58 2.66 -15.78
C HIS A 90 -3.10 2.43 -15.78
N GLY A 91 -3.58 1.41 -15.06
CA GLY A 91 -5.00 1.07 -14.94
C GLY A 91 -5.39 -0.13 -15.77
N PRO A 92 -6.70 -0.43 -15.92
CA PRO A 92 -7.15 -1.42 -16.88
C PRO A 92 -6.76 -0.94 -18.28
N GLN A 93 -5.80 -1.63 -18.91
CA GLN A 93 -5.66 -1.55 -20.37
C GLN A 93 -6.91 -2.22 -20.92
N GLY A 94 -7.83 -1.43 -21.46
CA GLY A 94 -8.95 -1.98 -22.21
C GLY A 94 -8.40 -2.99 -23.21
N ALA A 95 -8.98 -4.20 -23.26
CA ALA A 95 -8.81 -5.04 -24.43
C ALA A 95 -9.36 -4.22 -25.60
N GLY A 96 -8.46 -3.61 -26.37
CA GLY A 96 -8.79 -3.00 -27.66
C GLY A 96 -9.26 -4.07 -28.63
#